data_AF-A0A2D9KZ31-F1
#
_entry.id   AF-A0A2D9KZ31-F1
#
_cell.length_a   1.000
_cell.length_b   1.000
_cell.length_c   1.000
_cell.angle_alpha   90.00
_cell.angle_beta   90.00
_cell.angle_gamma   90.00
#
_symmetry.space_group_name_H-M   'P 1'
#
loop_
_entity.id
_entity.type
_entity.pdbx_description
1 polymer ?
#
loop_
_entity_poly.entity_id
_entity_poly.type
_entity_poly.pdbx_seq_one_letter_code
_entity_poly.pdbx_strand_id
1 'polypeptide(L)'
;MVNNDEILNLYEAADYLKMHWQTLREKAVRGEIPAAKPAKQWVFIKSDLVSYLRSFYSRSWLGLQVQRDGGTSQCCISDEILSSGGANLPHQTDAEYKNLLKR
;
A
#
# COMPACT_ATOMS: atom_id res chain seq x y z
N MET A 1 -24.89 -15.60 -12.54
CA MET A 1 -24.19 -14.93 -11.43
C MET A 1 -23.32 -15.98 -10.77
N VAL A 2 -22.01 -16.01 -11.08
CA VAL A 2 -21.12 -17.02 -10.49
C VAL A 2 -20.48 -16.38 -9.27
N ASN A 3 -21.14 -16.52 -8.12
CA ASN A 3 -20.52 -16.27 -6.84
C ASN A 3 -19.81 -17.57 -6.46
N ASN A 4 -18.59 -17.76 -6.95
CA ASN A 4 -17.71 -18.78 -6.40
C ASN A 4 -17.17 -18.22 -5.08
N ASP A 5 -17.94 -18.39 -4.02
CA ASP A 5 -17.52 -18.17 -2.63
C ASP A 5 -16.63 -19.34 -2.18
N GLU A 6 -15.65 -19.66 -3.01
CA GLU A 6 -14.63 -20.64 -2.72
C GLU A 6 -13.75 -20.09 -1.59
N ILE A 7 -13.58 -20.92 -0.58
CA ILE A 7 -12.75 -20.63 0.58
C ILE A 7 -11.37 -21.26 0.33
N LEU A 8 -10.33 -20.45 0.44
CA LEU A 8 -8.94 -20.86 0.22
C LEU A 8 -8.15 -20.82 1.53
N ASN A 9 -7.25 -21.78 1.70
CA ASN A 9 -6.26 -21.75 2.76
C ASN A 9 -5.11 -20.76 2.43
N LEU A 10 -4.20 -20.54 3.38
CA LEU A 10 -3.07 -19.63 3.20
C LEU A 10 -2.18 -19.95 1.99
N TYR A 11 -1.87 -21.23 1.75
CA TYR A 11 -0.99 -21.63 0.66
C TYR A 11 -1.70 -21.56 -0.69
N GLU A 12 -2.96 -21.96 -0.75
CA GLU A 12 -3.81 -21.84 -1.93
C GLU A 12 -4.01 -20.38 -2.33
N ALA A 13 -4.31 -19.51 -1.36
CA ALA A 13 -4.43 -18.08 -1.59
C ALA A 13 -3.10 -17.45 -2.04
N ALA A 14 -1.97 -17.93 -1.50
CA ALA A 14 -0.64 -17.47 -1.90
C ALA A 14 -0.31 -17.87 -3.33
N ASP A 15 -0.59 -19.12 -3.72
CA ASP A 15 -0.43 -19.58 -5.10
C ASP A 15 -1.39 -18.85 -6.05
N TYR A 16 -2.63 -18.60 -5.61
CA TYR A 16 -3.62 -17.86 -6.39
C TYR A 16 -3.17 -16.43 -6.71
N LEU A 17 -2.62 -15.73 -5.72
CA LEU A 17 -2.07 -14.37 -5.89
C LEU A 17 -0.65 -14.36 -6.47
N LYS A 18 -0.04 -15.54 -6.71
CA LYS A 18 1.34 -15.71 -7.17
C LYS A 18 2.35 -14.95 -6.30
N MET A 19 2.20 -15.06 -4.98
CA MET A 19 3.12 -14.49 -3.98
C MET A 19 3.54 -15.51 -2.93
N HIS A 20 4.62 -15.22 -2.20
CA HIS A 20 5.08 -16.08 -1.12
C HIS A 20 4.08 -16.09 0.05
N TRP A 21 3.81 -17.27 0.62
CA TRP A 21 2.82 -17.48 1.69
C TRP A 21 3.10 -16.63 2.94
N GLN A 22 4.38 -16.40 3.26
CA GLN A 22 4.75 -15.60 4.42
C GLN A 22 4.42 -14.12 4.23
N THR A 23 4.61 -13.60 3.01
CA THR A 23 4.21 -12.24 2.64
C THR A 23 2.69 -12.09 2.69
N LEU A 24 1.95 -13.08 2.18
CA LEU A 24 0.48 -13.07 2.26
C LEU A 24 0.01 -13.07 3.73
N ARG A 25 0.64 -13.87 4.59
CA ARG A 25 0.35 -13.89 6.02
C ARG A 25 0.61 -12.53 6.68
N GLU A 26 1.74 -11.90 6.40
CA GLU A 26 2.07 -10.58 6.93
C GLU A 26 1.04 -9.53 6.49
N LYS A 27 0.63 -9.55 5.22
CA LYS A 27 -0.42 -8.67 4.70
C LYS A 27 -1.77 -8.89 5.36
N ALA A 28 -2.14 -10.15 5.62
CA ALA A 28 -3.36 -10.50 6.36
C ALA A 28 -3.30 -10.01 7.81
N VAL A 29 -2.15 -10.14 8.49
CA VAL A 29 -1.94 -9.60 9.85
C VAL A 29 -2.05 -8.07 9.87
N ARG A 30 -1.53 -7.39 8.85
CA ARG A 30 -1.63 -5.92 8.71
C ARG A 30 -3.02 -5.44 8.28
N GLY A 31 -3.94 -6.34 7.95
CA GLY A 31 -5.27 -5.97 7.45
C GLY A 31 -5.28 -5.40 6.03
N GLU A 32 -4.19 -5.55 5.25
CA GLU A 32 -4.14 -5.11 3.85
C GLU A 32 -4.92 -6.04 2.91
N ILE A 33 -4.97 -7.32 3.27
CA ILE A 33 -5.72 -8.34 2.53
C ILE A 33 -6.82 -8.87 3.46
N PRO A 34 -8.09 -8.83 3.03
CA PRO A 34 -9.21 -9.39 3.80
C PRO A 34 -8.99 -10.88 4.05
N ALA A 35 -8.98 -11.26 5.32
CA ALA A 35 -8.74 -12.63 5.76
C ALA A 35 -9.38 -12.88 7.13
N ALA A 36 -9.82 -14.12 7.38
CA ALA A 36 -10.38 -14.55 8.65
C ALA A 36 -9.49 -15.61 9.32
N LYS A 37 -9.56 -15.69 10.65
CA LYS A 37 -8.81 -16.68 11.46
C LYS A 37 -9.70 -17.40 12.49
N PRO A 38 -10.69 -18.21 12.04
CA PRO A 38 -11.70 -18.80 12.93
C PRO A 38 -11.13 -19.82 13.94
N ALA A 39 -10.04 -20.52 13.60
CA ALA A 39 -9.47 -21.58 14.46
C ALA A 39 -7.96 -21.76 14.26
N LYS A 40 -7.18 -20.69 14.41
CA LYS A 40 -5.71 -20.63 14.18
C LYS A 40 -5.24 -20.75 12.72
N GLN A 41 -6.10 -21.18 11.81
CA GLN A 41 -5.80 -21.20 10.37
C GLN A 41 -6.28 -19.91 9.70
N TRP A 42 -5.49 -19.41 8.75
CA TRP A 42 -5.89 -18.31 7.90
C TRP A 42 -6.78 -18.82 6.78
N VAL A 43 -7.88 -18.10 6.57
CA VAL A 43 -8.93 -18.43 5.62
C VAL A 43 -9.22 -17.19 4.77
N PHE A 44 -9.30 -17.38 3.47
CA PHE A 44 -9.52 -16.31 2.49
C PHE A 44 -10.73 -16.65 1.64
N ILE A 45 -11.55 -15.65 1.35
CA ILE A 45 -12.65 -15.80 0.40
C ILE A 45 -12.12 -15.37 -0.97
N LYS A 46 -12.30 -16.20 -1.99
CA LYS A 46 -11.77 -15.95 -3.33
C LYS A 46 -12.30 -14.64 -3.94
N SER A 47 -13.57 -14.30 -3.70
CA SER A 47 -14.18 -13.05 -4.16
C SER A 47 -13.50 -11.80 -3.56
N ASP A 48 -13.06 -11.88 -2.32
CA ASP A 48 -12.31 -10.82 -1.65
C ASP A 48 -10.90 -10.68 -2.22
N LEU A 49 -10.22 -11.79 -2.52
CA LEU A 49 -8.92 -11.76 -3.21
C LEU A 49 -9.03 -11.15 -4.62
N VAL A 50 -10.11 -11.44 -5.35
CA VAL A 50 -10.38 -10.80 -6.64
C VAL A 50 -10.62 -9.31 -6.47
N SER A 51 -11.34 -8.88 -5.44
CA SER A 51 -11.57 -7.47 -5.12
C SER A 51 -10.26 -6.76 -4.76
N TYR A 52 -9.37 -7.43 -4.03
CA TYR A 52 -8.01 -6.96 -3.77
C TYR A 52 -7.24 -6.74 -5.08
N LEU A 53 -7.22 -7.72 -6.00
CA LEU A 53 -6.61 -7.57 -7.32
C LEU A 53 -7.21 -6.40 -8.11
N ARG A 54 -8.54 -6.22 -8.04
CA ARG A 54 -9.23 -5.12 -8.71
C ARG A 54 -8.81 -3.73 -8.22
N SER A 55 -8.42 -3.62 -6.96
CA SER A 55 -7.93 -2.36 -6.38
C SER A 55 -6.62 -1.87 -7.00
N PHE A 56 -5.82 -2.76 -7.57
CA PHE A 56 -4.60 -2.37 -8.30
C PHE A 56 -4.91 -1.76 -9.67
N TYR A 57 -5.98 -2.25 -10.32
CA TYR A 57 -6.38 -1.72 -11.62
C TYR A 57 -6.96 -0.30 -11.53
N SER A 58 -7.58 0.07 -10.40
CA SER A 58 -8.21 1.39 -10.26
C SER A 58 -7.21 2.54 -10.08
N ARG A 59 -5.95 2.29 -9.69
CA ARG A 59 -5.05 3.35 -9.24
C ARG A 59 -4.01 3.83 -10.25
N SER A 60 -3.63 3.05 -11.25
CA SER A 60 -2.60 3.53 -12.20
C SER A 60 -2.39 2.72 -13.49
N TRP A 61 -3.09 1.61 -13.72
CA TRP A 61 -2.72 0.74 -14.85
C TRP A 61 -3.16 1.28 -16.23
N LEU A 62 -4.08 2.25 -16.25
CA LEU A 62 -4.29 3.14 -17.39
C LEU A 62 -3.47 4.40 -17.13
N GLY A 63 -2.23 4.43 -17.62
CA GLY A 63 -1.45 5.66 -17.68
C GLY A 63 -2.13 6.70 -18.61
N LEU A 64 -3.18 7.36 -18.14
CA LEU A 64 -3.68 8.67 -18.57
C LEU A 64 -4.91 9.05 -17.71
N GLN A 65 -4.70 9.66 -16.56
CA GLN A 65 -5.67 10.62 -16.03
C GLN A 65 -5.02 12.00 -16.08
N VAL A 66 -5.24 12.67 -17.21
CA VAL A 66 -5.10 14.12 -17.31
C VAL A 66 -6.00 14.70 -16.22
N GLN A 67 -5.37 15.36 -15.25
CA GLN A 67 -6.09 16.18 -14.27
C GLN A 67 -6.86 17.24 -15.04
N ARG A 68 -8.19 17.23 -14.90
CA ARG A 68 -9.02 18.41 -15.16
C ARG A 68 -9.60 18.85 -13.82
N ASP A 69 -8.85 19.76 -13.21
CA ASP A 69 -9.32 20.99 -12.57
C ASP A 69 -10.34 20.87 -11.42
N GLY A 70 -9.84 21.10 -10.21
CA GLY A 70 -10.52 21.93 -9.22
C GLY A 70 -11.35 21.23 -8.15
N GLY A 71 -10.75 21.04 -6.96
CA GLY A 71 -11.51 20.98 -5.70
C GLY A 71 -11.10 19.88 -4.72
N THR A 72 -10.22 20.24 -3.78
CA THR A 72 -10.07 19.65 -2.44
C THR A 72 -10.00 18.12 -2.34
N SER A 73 -8.77 17.61 -2.36
CA SER A 73 -8.42 16.26 -1.90
C SER A 73 -8.61 16.14 -0.39
N GLN A 74 -9.77 15.67 0.05
CA GLN A 74 -9.96 15.21 1.41
C GLN A 74 -9.75 13.69 1.46
N CYS A 75 -8.50 13.29 1.64
CA CYS A 75 -8.14 11.92 2.01
C CYS A 75 -8.31 11.79 3.53
N CYS A 76 -9.38 11.13 3.96
CA CYS A 76 -9.63 10.83 5.37
C CYS A 76 -8.68 9.73 5.84
N ILE A 77 -7.48 10.11 6.29
CA ILE A 77 -6.77 9.36 7.32
C ILE A 77 -7.01 10.14 8.61
N SER A 78 -8.04 9.74 9.35
CA SER A 78 -8.25 10.23 10.71
C SER A 78 -7.41 9.37 11.63
N ASP A 79 -6.22 9.82 11.99
CA ASP A 79 -5.68 9.66 13.34
C ASP A 79 -4.48 10.59 13.55
N GLU A 80 -4.43 11.16 14.74
CA GLU A 80 -3.66 12.34 15.09
C GLU A 80 -2.19 12.00 15.28
N ILE A 81 -1.37 12.15 14.23
CA ILE A 81 0.08 12.10 14.37
C ILE A 81 0.63 13.52 14.21
N LEU A 82 1.00 14.07 15.37
CA LEU A 82 1.76 15.27 15.59
C LEU A 82 2.80 15.52 14.49
N SER A 83 2.75 16.75 13.97
CA SER A 83 3.72 17.33 13.04
C SER A 83 5.16 17.06 13.49
N SER A 84 5.85 16.16 12.80
CA SER A 84 7.30 16.01 12.87
C SER A 84 7.89 16.66 11.62
N GLY A 85 8.19 17.95 11.75
CA GLY A 85 8.91 18.71 10.74
C GLY A 85 10.30 18.11 10.53
N GLY A 86 10.62 17.76 9.28
CA GLY A 86 11.92 17.22 8.91
C GLY A 86 13.06 18.12 9.40
N ALA A 87 14.03 17.51 10.08
CA ALA A 87 15.24 18.19 10.49
C ALA A 87 16.07 18.52 9.23
N ASN A 88 15.95 19.76 8.76
CA ASN A 88 16.95 20.36 7.88
C ASN A 88 18.24 20.50 8.70
N LEU A 89 19.17 19.56 8.53
CA LEU A 89 20.55 19.75 8.95
C LEU A 89 21.21 20.71 7.93
N PRO A 90 21.58 21.95 8.30
CA PRO A 90 22.42 22.75 7.44
C PRO A 90 23.79 22.06 7.36
N HIS A 91 24.10 21.50 6.20
CA HIS A 91 25.40 20.94 5.88
C HIS A 91 26.43 22.10 5.87
N GLN A 92 27.14 22.30 6.98
CA GLN A 92 28.05 23.44 7.19
C GLN A 92 29.20 23.50 6.17
N THR A 93 29.49 22.40 5.48
CA THR A 93 30.58 22.29 4.50
C THR A 93 30.32 23.10 3.23
N ASP A 94 29.08 23.44 2.90
CA ASP A 94 28.76 24.13 1.64
C ASP A 94 29.15 25.63 1.66
N ALA A 95 29.22 26.23 2.86
CA ALA A 95 29.69 27.60 3.04
C ALA A 95 31.22 27.72 2.88
N GLU A 96 31.98 26.68 3.24
CA GLU A 96 33.44 26.67 3.20
C GLU A 96 33.98 26.66 1.75
N TYR A 97 33.36 25.90 0.85
CA TYR A 97 33.77 25.85 -0.56
C TYR A 97 33.54 27.16 -1.32
N LYS A 98 32.54 27.95 -0.92
CA LYS A 98 32.15 29.19 -1.62
C LYS A 98 33.19 30.31 -1.47
N ASN A 99 34.05 30.26 -0.44
CA ASN A 99 35.11 31.24 -0.23
C ASN A 99 36.39 30.93 -1.04
N LEU A 100 36.54 29.70 -1.55
CA LEU A 100 37.72 29.30 -2.34
C LEU A 100 37.60 29.64 -3.84
N LEU A 101 36.40 30.00 -4.30
CA LEU A 101 36.09 30.26 -5.72
C LEU A 101 36.01 31.75 -6.09
N LYS A 102 36.26 32.67 -5.15
CA LYS A 102 36.34 34.11 -5.43
C LYS A 102 37.80 34.51 -5.61
N ARG A 103 38.29 34.43 -6.84
CA ARG A 103 39.52 35.07 -7.33
C ARG A 103 39.18 36.39 -8.01
#